data_AF-A0AAW8Q4B0-F1
#
_entry.id   AF-A0AAW8Q4B0-F1
#
_cell.length_a   1.000
_cell.length_b   1.000
_cell.length_c   1.000
_cell.angle_alpha   90.00
_cell.angle_beta   90.00
_cell.angle_gamma   90.00
#
_symmetry.space_group_name_H-M   'P 1'
#
loop_
_entity.id
_entity.type
_entity.pdbx_description
1 polymer ?
#
loop_
_entity_poly.entity_id
_entity_poly.type
_entity_poly.pdbx_seq_one_letter_code
_entity_poly.pdbx_strand_id
1 'polypeptide(L)'
;MQSNTIPITHLAPSYSQENINLILARVNQLLPNLNENGAKQYLSDLLNQDVKNLVVDWLTFQEVEPCVSSDELHTLAERVLPYHSNDVDEAIYSVRNILNTVPRQRSDLRDYLTKERRADVIESLSLPLLAISKRFPSITSIEELIEALKPVEQVIIDVCASSLMDRIQSIPMDKQQGITERQKMLSVAAVYEVNSAIGFECNSIWLASFIGSEMWGCTSGWAHPDGEMCHGRHFGFKSDQDCVDLTLSSLKYVDAILAENRDQKTVSLYIDTLLSSMAIMVRDYLRYGREGNGFGEIDSLVEKYSDLMNPAQLLRHSTIHLHLAQIKGVATEHFKLLLKFFEHQEGRGEPSKEYVQFYDYNNFARLDFDYLKTPQYELPSSLLGSSMLPEHLLRTSELLHECLKLDLPDKITNTFSGFFTHYMWKLINDDSDEQHLFDAILIVSINGMNLYDTMRNIRFMAELGHLGSIQWLINNDQYKTPNELKYWETRRDYLVSSSMGDE
;
A
#
# COMPACT_ATOMS: atom_id res chain seq x y z
N MET A 1 3.12 -0.38 -2.90
CA MET A 1 4.25 -0.03 -2.04
C MET A 1 5.47 -0.31 -2.85
N GLN A 2 6.18 0.72 -3.26
CA GLN A 2 7.49 0.59 -3.85
C GLN A 2 8.52 0.92 -2.76
N SER A 3 8.82 -0.05 -1.89
CA SER A 3 9.89 0.13 -0.88
C SER A 3 11.29 0.05 -1.49
N ASN A 4 11.41 -0.48 -2.71
CA ASN A 4 12.69 -0.74 -3.36
C ASN A 4 12.87 0.23 -4.53
N THR A 5 13.32 1.46 -4.26
CA THR A 5 13.71 2.42 -5.31
C THR A 5 14.94 1.95 -6.10
N ILE A 6 15.76 1.09 -5.48
CA ILE A 6 16.82 0.34 -6.15
C ILE A 6 16.39 -1.12 -6.13
N PRO A 7 16.35 -1.81 -7.28
CA PRO A 7 16.08 -3.24 -7.30
C PRO A 7 17.00 -3.98 -6.34
N ILE A 8 16.44 -4.90 -5.55
CA ILE A 8 17.21 -5.74 -4.62
C ILE A 8 18.26 -6.60 -5.35
N THR A 9 18.06 -6.83 -6.64
CA THR A 9 19.01 -7.49 -7.53
C THR A 9 20.24 -6.62 -7.82
N HIS A 10 20.12 -5.29 -7.78
CA HIS A 10 21.20 -4.34 -8.04
C HIS A 10 21.96 -3.95 -6.77
N LEU A 11 21.22 -3.57 -5.73
CA LEU A 11 21.77 -3.26 -4.41
C LEU A 11 20.88 -3.92 -3.38
N ALA A 12 21.41 -4.93 -2.69
CA ALA A 12 20.65 -5.57 -1.63
C ALA A 12 20.58 -4.66 -0.40
N PRO A 13 19.48 -4.73 0.37
CA PRO A 13 19.27 -3.86 1.53
C PRO A 13 20.39 -4.05 2.55
N SER A 14 20.78 -2.95 3.19
CA SER A 14 21.66 -2.98 4.37
C SER A 14 20.80 -3.40 5.56
N TYR A 15 21.08 -4.55 6.20
CA TYR A 15 20.17 -5.08 7.21
C TYR A 15 20.19 -4.25 8.50
N SER A 16 19.08 -3.59 8.81
CA SER A 16 18.79 -2.98 10.11
C SER A 16 17.46 -3.46 10.74
N GLN A 17 16.86 -4.54 10.24
CA GLN A 17 15.40 -4.78 10.42
C GLN A 17 15.01 -6.15 10.96
N GLU A 18 15.68 -7.20 10.50
CA GLU A 18 15.52 -8.54 11.06
C GLU A 18 16.90 -9.06 11.41
N ASN A 19 17.04 -9.64 12.60
CA ASN A 19 18.30 -10.19 13.03
C ASN A 19 18.79 -11.18 11.97
N ILE A 20 20.03 -11.01 11.49
CA ILE A 20 20.58 -11.90 10.46
C ILE A 20 20.50 -13.39 10.85
N ASN A 21 20.49 -13.69 12.15
CA ASN A 21 20.28 -15.04 12.66
C ASN A 21 18.87 -15.59 12.36
N LEU A 22 17.84 -14.75 12.29
CA LEU A 22 16.48 -15.15 11.88
C LEU A 22 16.44 -15.46 10.38
N ILE A 23 17.12 -14.66 9.54
CA ILE A 23 17.28 -14.96 8.11
C ILE A 23 18.00 -16.29 7.94
N LEU A 24 19.14 -16.47 8.61
CA LEU A 24 19.91 -17.72 8.58
C LEU A 24 19.14 -18.92 9.15
N ALA A 25 18.27 -18.71 10.16
CA ALA A 25 17.39 -19.76 10.66
C ALA A 25 16.40 -20.23 9.59
N ARG A 26 15.84 -19.32 8.79
CA ARG A 26 14.96 -19.66 7.65
C ARG A 26 15.73 -20.38 6.54
N VAL A 27 16.97 -19.98 6.25
CA VAL A 27 17.86 -20.72 5.33
C VAL A 27 18.03 -22.16 5.82
N ASN A 28 18.37 -22.37 7.09
CA ASN A 28 18.57 -23.71 7.66
C ASN A 28 17.26 -24.54 7.72
N GLN A 29 16.11 -23.90 7.86
CA GLN A 29 14.81 -24.59 7.83
C GLN A 29 14.50 -25.14 6.43
N LEU A 30 14.81 -24.39 5.38
CA LEU A 30 14.57 -24.78 3.98
C LEU A 30 15.67 -25.68 3.41
N LEU A 31 16.91 -25.48 3.86
CA LEU A 31 18.10 -26.19 3.40
C LEU A 31 18.83 -26.82 4.60
N PRO A 32 18.22 -27.82 5.28
CA PRO A 32 18.73 -28.37 6.54
C PRO A 32 20.07 -29.11 6.42
N ASN A 33 20.49 -29.41 5.19
CA ASN A 33 21.77 -30.06 4.91
C ASN A 33 22.94 -29.08 4.83
N LEU A 34 22.68 -27.77 4.79
CA LEU A 34 23.73 -26.76 4.85
C LEU A 34 24.24 -26.61 6.29
N ASN A 35 25.56 -26.57 6.44
CA ASN A 35 26.18 -26.13 7.69
C ASN A 35 26.19 -24.58 7.78
N GLU A 36 26.63 -24.03 8.91
CA GLU A 36 26.62 -22.58 9.14
C GLU A 36 27.36 -21.78 8.05
N ASN A 37 28.49 -22.29 7.55
CA ASN A 37 29.23 -21.64 6.47
C ASN A 37 28.48 -21.74 5.14
N GLY A 38 27.84 -22.87 4.87
CA GLY A 38 26.98 -23.06 3.69
C GLY A 38 25.78 -22.13 3.69
N ALA A 39 25.13 -21.93 4.85
CA ALA A 39 24.02 -20.98 4.99
C ALA A 39 24.46 -19.53 4.74
N LYS A 40 25.64 -19.14 5.23
CA LYS A 40 26.23 -17.81 4.95
C LYS A 40 26.61 -17.65 3.48
N GLN A 41 27.17 -18.69 2.85
CA GLN A 41 27.48 -18.66 1.42
C GLN A 41 26.21 -18.55 0.58
N TYR A 42 25.17 -19.31 0.90
CA TYR A 42 23.86 -19.19 0.25
C TYR A 42 23.35 -17.75 0.28
N LEU A 43 23.36 -17.12 1.46
CA LEU A 43 22.91 -15.74 1.61
C LEU A 43 23.81 -14.75 0.84
N SER A 44 25.12 -15.01 0.81
CA SER A 44 26.07 -14.23 0.03
C SER A 44 25.79 -14.31 -1.48
N ASP A 45 25.49 -15.50 -1.98
CA ASP A 45 25.19 -15.75 -3.40
C ASP A 45 23.84 -15.12 -3.77
N LEU A 46 22.83 -15.29 -2.94
CA LEU A 46 21.49 -14.71 -3.12
C LEU A 46 21.57 -13.17 -3.29
N LEU A 47 22.29 -12.52 -2.38
CA LEU A 47 22.38 -11.06 -2.34
C LEU A 47 23.52 -10.50 -3.18
N ASN A 48 24.35 -11.36 -3.76
CA ASN A 48 25.56 -10.99 -4.51
C ASN A 48 26.51 -10.06 -3.74
N GLN A 49 26.67 -10.29 -2.43
CA GLN A 49 27.53 -9.50 -1.55
C GLN A 49 27.97 -10.28 -0.30
N ASP A 50 29.13 -9.93 0.28
CA ASP A 50 29.60 -10.56 1.51
C ASP A 50 28.67 -10.21 2.68
N VAL A 51 28.18 -11.25 3.36
CA VAL A 51 27.32 -11.17 4.54
C VAL A 51 27.93 -10.29 5.65
N LYS A 52 29.25 -10.16 5.73
CA LYS A 52 29.92 -9.29 6.72
C LYS A 52 29.71 -7.80 6.45
N ASN A 53 29.44 -7.42 5.20
CA ASN A 53 29.17 -6.04 4.83
C ASN A 53 27.72 -5.63 5.11
N LEU A 54 26.88 -6.59 5.49
CA LEU A 54 25.43 -6.41 5.68
C LEU A 54 25.04 -5.97 7.09
N VAL A 55 25.96 -5.95 8.05
CA VAL A 55 25.67 -5.62 9.44
C VAL A 55 25.90 -4.14 9.67
N VAL A 56 24.82 -3.35 9.77
CA VAL A 56 24.93 -1.97 10.21
C VAL A 56 23.78 -1.59 11.15
N ASP A 57 24.15 -1.23 12.39
CA ASP A 57 23.24 -0.73 13.44
C ASP A 57 22.88 0.75 13.20
N TRP A 58 22.25 1.07 12.07
CA TRP A 58 21.73 2.42 11.80
C TRP A 58 20.23 2.40 11.44
N LEU A 59 19.60 3.57 11.59
CA LEU A 59 18.15 3.84 11.66
C LEU A 59 17.21 2.89 10.87
N THR A 60 16.09 2.60 11.54
CA THR A 60 15.08 1.54 11.35
C THR A 60 14.06 1.77 10.22
N PHE A 61 14.47 2.35 9.09
CA PHE A 61 13.52 2.69 8.04
C PHE A 61 13.86 2.02 6.70
N GLN A 62 13.22 0.86 6.47
CA GLN A 62 13.02 0.09 5.21
C GLN A 62 14.21 -0.72 4.64
N GLU A 63 14.07 -1.98 4.18
CA GLU A 63 12.99 -2.76 3.51
C GLU A 63 12.38 -3.91 4.36
N VAL A 64 11.39 -3.65 5.24
CA VAL A 64 10.72 -4.77 5.90
C VAL A 64 9.82 -5.39 4.85
N GLU A 65 10.20 -6.58 4.38
CA GLU A 65 9.56 -7.27 3.26
C GLU A 65 9.87 -6.57 1.93
N PRO A 66 11.02 -6.88 1.28
CA PRO A 66 11.39 -6.27 0.02
C PRO A 66 10.29 -6.48 -1.02
N CYS A 67 9.85 -5.37 -1.63
CA CYS A 67 8.87 -5.37 -2.71
C CYS A 67 9.56 -5.76 -4.01
N VAL A 68 9.30 -6.98 -4.48
CA VAL A 68 9.94 -7.54 -5.68
C VAL A 68 8.93 -7.75 -6.79
N SER A 69 9.33 -7.37 -8.01
CA SER A 69 8.65 -7.81 -9.22
C SER A 69 8.90 -9.29 -9.48
N SER A 70 8.09 -9.88 -10.36
CA SER A 70 8.34 -11.24 -10.86
C SER A 70 9.78 -11.39 -11.38
N ASP A 71 10.23 -10.49 -12.27
CA ASP A 71 11.58 -10.54 -12.84
C ASP A 71 12.70 -10.48 -11.78
N GLU A 72 12.54 -9.64 -10.75
CA GLU A 72 13.50 -9.56 -9.66
C GLU A 72 13.53 -10.84 -8.82
N LEU A 73 12.35 -11.40 -8.50
CA LEU A 73 12.24 -12.63 -7.74
C LEU A 73 12.86 -13.82 -8.49
N HIS A 74 12.61 -13.93 -9.79
CA HIS A 74 13.20 -14.95 -10.66
C HIS A 74 14.73 -14.76 -10.77
N THR A 75 15.21 -13.53 -10.94
CA THR A 75 16.66 -13.23 -10.94
C THR A 75 17.33 -13.65 -9.63
N LEU A 76 16.68 -13.39 -8.48
CA LEU A 76 17.18 -13.84 -7.18
C LEU A 76 17.18 -15.37 -7.08
N ALA A 77 16.12 -16.03 -7.56
CA ALA A 77 16.02 -17.48 -7.57
C ALA A 77 17.10 -18.14 -8.45
N GLU A 78 17.42 -17.55 -9.60
CA GLU A 78 18.49 -18.02 -10.50
C GLU A 78 19.87 -18.05 -9.82
N ARG A 79 20.17 -17.07 -8.96
CA ARG A 79 21.46 -17.00 -8.22
C ARG A 79 21.67 -18.20 -7.30
N VAL A 80 20.59 -18.73 -6.74
CA VAL A 80 20.61 -19.83 -5.77
C VAL A 80 20.07 -21.14 -6.33
N LEU A 81 19.73 -21.18 -7.61
CA LEU A 81 19.19 -22.34 -8.32
C LEU A 81 20.04 -23.63 -8.11
N PRO A 82 21.39 -23.58 -8.07
CA PRO A 82 22.21 -24.77 -7.78
C PRO A 82 21.96 -25.42 -6.41
N TYR A 83 21.48 -24.65 -5.42
CA TYR A 83 21.14 -25.16 -4.09
C TYR A 83 19.80 -25.91 -4.05
N HIS A 84 18.98 -25.78 -5.10
CA HIS A 84 17.61 -26.32 -5.19
C HIS A 84 17.47 -27.36 -6.31
N SER A 85 18.52 -28.16 -6.55
CA SER A 85 18.53 -29.20 -7.61
C SER A 85 18.19 -28.68 -9.03
N ASN A 86 18.36 -27.37 -9.25
CA ASN A 86 17.90 -26.65 -10.43
C ASN A 86 16.37 -26.67 -10.67
N ASP A 87 15.55 -26.82 -9.62
CA ASP A 87 14.11 -26.56 -9.66
C ASP A 87 13.84 -25.09 -9.31
N VAL A 88 13.32 -24.35 -10.29
CA VAL A 88 13.04 -22.91 -10.16
C VAL A 88 11.88 -22.64 -9.19
N ASP A 89 10.87 -23.51 -9.11
CA ASP A 89 9.74 -23.32 -8.20
C ASP A 89 10.19 -23.47 -6.74
N GLU A 90 11.11 -24.41 -6.46
CA GLU A 90 11.72 -24.57 -5.13
C GLU A 90 12.63 -23.38 -4.76
N ALA A 91 13.39 -22.87 -5.73
CA ALA A 91 14.25 -21.69 -5.54
C ALA A 91 13.41 -20.44 -5.25
N ILE A 92 12.36 -20.15 -6.03
CA ILE A 92 11.43 -19.04 -5.80
C ILE A 92 10.79 -19.15 -4.42
N TYR A 93 10.28 -20.35 -4.07
CA TYR A 93 9.69 -20.59 -2.76
C TYR A 93 10.69 -20.31 -1.63
N SER A 94 11.95 -20.69 -1.81
CA SER A 94 12.98 -20.47 -0.80
C SER A 94 13.35 -18.99 -0.67
N VAL A 95 13.60 -18.30 -1.79
CA VAL A 95 13.94 -16.86 -1.81
C VAL A 95 12.87 -16.02 -1.14
N ARG A 96 11.59 -16.17 -1.54
CA ARG A 96 10.50 -15.36 -0.97
C ARG A 96 10.32 -15.59 0.53
N ASN A 97 10.58 -16.81 1.01
CA ASN A 97 10.51 -17.13 2.43
C ASN A 97 11.74 -16.67 3.22
N ILE A 98 12.94 -16.70 2.65
CA ILE A 98 14.19 -16.29 3.31
C ILE A 98 14.30 -14.78 3.40
N LEU A 99 13.89 -14.06 2.36
CA LEU A 99 13.89 -12.61 2.34
C LEU A 99 12.56 -12.01 2.84
N ASN A 100 11.53 -12.84 3.05
CA ASN A 100 10.16 -12.43 3.36
C ASN A 100 9.61 -11.40 2.35
N THR A 101 9.81 -11.62 1.06
CA THR A 101 9.45 -10.66 0.01
C THR A 101 7.94 -10.46 -0.08
N VAL A 102 7.51 -9.30 -0.57
CA VAL A 102 6.12 -9.01 -0.97
C VAL A 102 6.10 -8.65 -2.47
N PRO A 103 4.98 -8.85 -3.18
CA PRO A 103 4.87 -8.48 -4.59
C PRO A 103 4.96 -6.96 -4.78
N ARG A 104 5.49 -6.51 -5.92
CA ARG A 104 5.53 -5.07 -6.26
C ARG A 104 4.21 -4.59 -6.87
N GLN A 105 3.55 -5.43 -7.66
CA GLN A 105 2.26 -5.19 -8.30
C GLN A 105 1.35 -6.41 -8.17
N ARG A 106 0.05 -6.25 -8.48
CA ARG A 106 -0.95 -7.32 -8.33
C ARG A 106 -0.55 -8.61 -9.03
N SER A 107 -0.10 -8.57 -10.29
CA SER A 107 0.23 -9.77 -11.05
C SER A 107 1.41 -10.57 -10.49
N ASP A 108 2.33 -9.92 -9.77
CA ASP A 108 3.46 -10.61 -9.15
C ASP A 108 2.99 -11.56 -8.02
N LEU A 109 1.76 -11.40 -7.52
CA LEU A 109 1.17 -12.35 -6.57
C LEU A 109 1.17 -13.79 -7.09
N ARG A 110 1.17 -14.01 -8.41
CA ARG A 110 1.16 -15.36 -9.01
C ARG A 110 2.40 -16.17 -8.63
N ASP A 111 3.55 -15.52 -8.44
CA ASP A 111 4.79 -16.18 -7.99
C ASP A 111 4.70 -16.64 -6.52
N TYR A 112 3.66 -16.23 -5.80
CA TYR A 112 3.39 -16.68 -4.43
C TYR A 112 2.58 -17.99 -4.38
N LEU A 113 2.13 -18.52 -5.52
CA LEU A 113 1.66 -19.91 -5.63
C LEU A 113 2.86 -20.86 -5.56
N THR A 114 2.76 -21.88 -4.70
CA THR A 114 3.71 -23.01 -4.79
C THR A 114 3.36 -23.89 -5.99
N LYS A 115 4.30 -24.75 -6.40
CA LYS A 115 4.07 -25.77 -7.43
C LYS A 115 2.81 -26.61 -7.18
N GLU A 116 2.62 -27.07 -5.94
CA GLU A 116 1.46 -27.86 -5.53
C GLU A 116 0.16 -27.06 -5.61
N ARG A 117 0.17 -25.81 -5.13
CA ARG A 117 -1.02 -24.94 -5.17
C ARG A 117 -1.36 -24.55 -6.59
N ARG A 118 -0.36 -24.26 -7.43
CA ARG A 118 -0.55 -23.95 -8.85
C ARG A 118 -1.25 -25.11 -9.56
N ALA A 119 -0.81 -26.35 -9.31
CA ALA A 119 -1.44 -27.54 -9.85
C ALA A 119 -2.91 -27.70 -9.38
N ASP A 120 -3.18 -27.55 -8.08
CA ASP A 120 -4.55 -27.61 -7.50
C ASP A 120 -5.48 -26.55 -8.10
N VAL A 121 -4.98 -25.32 -8.27
CA VAL A 121 -5.72 -24.20 -8.90
C VAL A 121 -6.02 -24.51 -10.36
N ILE A 122 -5.02 -24.94 -11.15
CA ILE A 122 -5.20 -25.32 -12.55
C ILE A 122 -6.22 -26.45 -12.69
N GLU A 123 -6.09 -27.51 -11.89
CA GLU A 123 -7.02 -28.65 -11.93
C GLU A 123 -8.45 -28.21 -11.64
N SER A 124 -8.64 -27.43 -10.57
CA SER A 124 -9.96 -26.98 -10.11
C SER A 124 -10.65 -26.07 -11.12
N LEU A 125 -9.92 -25.12 -11.67
CA LEU A 125 -10.44 -24.13 -12.60
C LEU A 125 -10.49 -24.65 -14.04
N SER A 126 -9.90 -25.81 -14.35
CA SER A 126 -10.01 -26.46 -15.67
C SER A 126 -11.28 -27.31 -15.83
N LEU A 127 -12.02 -27.58 -14.74
CA LEU A 127 -13.27 -28.36 -14.80
C LEU A 127 -14.31 -27.82 -15.80
N PRO A 128 -14.55 -26.50 -15.91
CA PRO A 128 -15.41 -25.92 -16.95
C PRO A 128 -14.98 -26.29 -18.38
N LEU A 129 -13.67 -26.28 -18.62
CA LEU A 129 -13.09 -26.54 -19.93
C LEU A 129 -13.25 -28.01 -20.35
N LEU A 130 -13.23 -28.93 -19.38
CA LEU A 130 -13.56 -30.34 -19.62
C LEU A 130 -14.99 -30.50 -20.11
N ALA A 131 -15.95 -29.77 -19.53
CA ALA A 131 -17.35 -29.84 -19.92
C ALA A 131 -17.59 -29.37 -21.36
N ILE A 132 -16.83 -28.37 -21.82
CA ILE A 132 -16.92 -27.80 -23.16
C ILE A 132 -16.17 -28.66 -24.19
N SER A 133 -14.90 -28.97 -23.94
CA SER A 133 -14.02 -29.61 -24.91
C SER A 133 -14.09 -31.15 -24.90
N LYS A 134 -14.78 -31.74 -23.91
CA LYS A 134 -14.88 -33.20 -23.67
C LYS A 134 -13.54 -33.92 -23.51
N ARG A 135 -12.45 -33.17 -23.30
CA ARG A 135 -11.11 -33.65 -22.96
C ARG A 135 -10.52 -32.73 -21.91
N PHE A 136 -9.70 -33.26 -21.01
CA PHE A 136 -9.02 -32.39 -20.07
C PHE A 136 -7.98 -31.57 -20.86
N PRO A 137 -8.02 -30.23 -20.80
CA PRO A 137 -7.01 -29.42 -21.47
C PRO A 137 -5.65 -29.63 -20.80
N SER A 138 -4.60 -29.70 -21.60
CA SER A 138 -3.22 -29.82 -21.10
C SER A 138 -2.68 -28.42 -20.76
N ILE A 139 -3.25 -27.81 -19.72
CA ILE A 139 -2.83 -26.49 -19.22
C ILE A 139 -1.64 -26.68 -18.28
N THR A 140 -0.56 -25.94 -18.54
CA THR A 140 0.70 -26.05 -17.80
C THR A 140 1.07 -24.78 -17.03
N SER A 141 0.43 -23.65 -17.33
CA SER A 141 0.63 -22.37 -16.64
C SER A 141 -0.69 -21.67 -16.25
N ILE A 142 -0.58 -20.68 -15.36
CA ILE A 142 -1.70 -19.83 -14.95
C ILE A 142 -2.13 -18.91 -16.09
N GLU A 143 -1.19 -18.41 -16.89
CA GLU A 143 -1.46 -17.58 -18.06
C GLU A 143 -2.25 -18.35 -19.11
N GLU A 144 -1.88 -19.61 -19.38
CA GLU A 144 -2.65 -20.50 -20.27
C GLU A 144 -4.06 -20.75 -19.74
N LEU A 145 -4.21 -20.93 -18.43
CA LEU A 145 -5.51 -21.11 -17.77
C LEU A 145 -6.41 -19.87 -17.95
N ILE A 146 -5.86 -18.68 -17.70
CA ILE A 146 -6.59 -17.41 -17.83
C ILE A 146 -7.09 -17.23 -19.25
N GLU A 147 -6.24 -17.42 -20.25
CA GLU A 147 -6.62 -17.31 -21.66
C GLU A 147 -7.67 -18.35 -22.06
N ALA A 148 -7.53 -19.58 -21.59
CA ALA A 148 -8.47 -20.66 -21.89
C ALA A 148 -9.86 -20.44 -21.30
N LEU A 149 -9.96 -19.72 -20.19
CA LEU A 149 -11.23 -19.45 -19.48
C LEU A 149 -11.97 -18.21 -19.96
N LYS A 150 -11.33 -17.29 -20.71
CA LYS A 150 -11.99 -16.12 -21.32
C LYS A 150 -13.32 -16.40 -22.05
N PRO A 151 -13.48 -17.49 -22.84
CA PRO A 151 -14.73 -17.77 -23.55
C PRO A 151 -15.79 -18.49 -22.69
N VAL A 152 -15.51 -18.81 -21.43
CA VAL A 152 -16.43 -19.56 -20.56
C VAL A 152 -17.50 -18.63 -19.97
N GLU A 153 -18.72 -19.14 -19.82
CA GLU A 153 -19.81 -18.36 -19.20
C GLU A 153 -19.51 -18.02 -17.74
N GLN A 154 -19.76 -16.75 -17.37
CA GLN A 154 -19.45 -16.21 -16.05
C GLN A 154 -20.02 -17.05 -14.89
N VAL A 155 -21.27 -17.52 -15.02
CA VAL A 155 -21.91 -18.35 -13.98
C VAL A 155 -21.11 -19.62 -13.67
N ILE A 156 -20.45 -20.20 -14.68
CA ILE A 156 -19.62 -21.39 -14.51
C ILE A 156 -18.31 -21.01 -13.81
N ILE A 157 -17.70 -19.88 -14.21
CA ILE A 157 -16.52 -19.32 -13.52
C ILE A 157 -16.83 -19.07 -12.05
N ASP A 158 -17.96 -18.43 -11.75
CA ASP A 158 -18.36 -18.09 -10.39
C ASP A 158 -18.49 -19.33 -9.50
N VAL A 159 -19.13 -20.40 -9.99
CA VAL A 159 -19.30 -21.65 -9.23
C VAL A 159 -17.95 -22.32 -8.95
N CYS A 160 -17.09 -22.43 -9.96
CA CYS A 160 -15.78 -23.08 -9.80
C CYS A 160 -14.84 -22.27 -8.92
N ALA A 161 -14.77 -20.95 -9.13
CA ALA A 161 -13.95 -20.05 -8.33
C ALA A 161 -14.44 -19.98 -6.88
N SER A 162 -15.75 -19.93 -6.64
CA SER A 162 -16.32 -19.98 -5.28
C SER A 162 -15.97 -21.29 -4.58
N SER A 163 -16.14 -22.43 -5.25
CA SER A 163 -15.80 -23.74 -4.66
C SER A 163 -14.32 -23.87 -4.34
N LEU A 164 -13.44 -23.32 -5.19
CA LEU A 164 -12.01 -23.23 -4.89
C LEU A 164 -11.78 -22.35 -3.65
N MET A 165 -12.37 -21.15 -3.60
CA MET A 165 -12.18 -20.24 -2.47
C MET A 165 -12.67 -20.81 -1.15
N ASP A 166 -13.84 -21.46 -1.12
CA ASP A 166 -14.36 -22.12 0.07
C ASP A 166 -13.35 -23.16 0.61
N ARG A 167 -12.75 -23.94 -0.29
CA ARG A 167 -11.72 -24.91 0.07
C ARG A 167 -10.47 -24.21 0.61
N ILE A 168 -9.98 -23.16 -0.04
CA ILE A 168 -8.78 -22.42 0.42
C ILE A 168 -9.01 -21.77 1.79
N GLN A 169 -10.16 -21.11 1.98
CA GLN A 169 -10.52 -20.42 3.21
C GLN A 169 -10.78 -21.39 4.37
N SER A 170 -11.18 -22.63 4.08
CA SER A 170 -11.35 -23.67 5.10
C SER A 170 -10.04 -24.16 5.73
N ILE A 171 -8.90 -23.90 5.09
CA ILE A 171 -7.58 -24.27 5.59
C ILE A 171 -7.14 -23.24 6.65
N PRO A 172 -6.90 -23.64 7.91
CA PRO A 172 -6.38 -22.75 8.94
C PRO A 172 -5.08 -22.05 8.53
N MET A 173 -4.89 -20.79 8.92
CA MET A 173 -3.75 -19.97 8.49
C MET A 173 -2.40 -20.63 8.84
N ASP A 174 -2.29 -21.28 10.00
CA ASP A 174 -1.09 -22.01 10.44
C ASP A 174 -0.69 -23.17 9.52
N LYS A 175 -1.63 -23.67 8.71
CA LYS A 175 -1.43 -24.75 7.72
C LYS A 175 -1.31 -24.24 6.28
N GLN A 176 -1.42 -22.93 6.07
CA GLN A 176 -1.18 -22.35 4.74
C GLN A 176 0.31 -22.43 4.38
N GLN A 177 0.62 -22.31 3.09
CA GLN A 177 1.97 -22.50 2.58
C GLN A 177 2.84 -21.27 2.83
N GLY A 178 3.97 -21.46 3.52
CA GLY A 178 4.91 -20.39 3.87
C GLY A 178 5.48 -20.57 5.27
N ILE A 179 6.63 -19.97 5.52
CA ILE A 179 7.33 -20.02 6.80
C ILE A 179 6.87 -18.88 7.71
N THR A 180 6.77 -17.67 7.16
CA THR A 180 6.29 -16.48 7.90
C THR A 180 4.78 -16.31 7.75
N GLU A 181 4.14 -15.61 8.69
CA GLU A 181 2.71 -15.26 8.57
C GLU A 181 2.41 -14.46 7.30
N ARG A 182 3.34 -13.58 6.87
CA ARG A 182 3.20 -12.86 5.60
C ARG A 182 3.18 -13.81 4.40
N GLN A 183 4.13 -14.74 4.31
CA GLN A 183 4.19 -15.66 3.17
C GLN A 183 2.97 -16.58 3.11
N LYS A 184 2.43 -16.98 4.27
CA LYS A 184 1.17 -17.73 4.37
C LYS A 184 0.00 -16.92 3.81
N MET A 185 -0.14 -15.66 4.22
CA MET A 185 -1.16 -14.76 3.70
C MET A 185 -1.01 -14.53 2.19
N LEU A 186 0.20 -14.30 1.70
CA LEU A 186 0.49 -14.11 0.27
C LEU A 186 0.17 -15.34 -0.57
N SER A 187 0.39 -16.56 -0.05
CA SER A 187 0.00 -17.79 -0.74
C SER A 187 -1.51 -17.89 -0.96
N VAL A 188 -2.31 -17.37 -0.02
CA VAL A 188 -3.76 -17.30 -0.13
C VAL A 188 -4.17 -16.19 -1.09
N ALA A 189 -3.55 -15.01 -0.95
CA ALA A 189 -3.75 -13.85 -1.82
C ALA A 189 -3.53 -14.17 -3.30
N ALA A 190 -2.54 -15.00 -3.60
CA ALA A 190 -2.25 -15.44 -4.95
C ALA A 190 -3.43 -16.20 -5.60
N VAL A 191 -4.21 -16.96 -4.82
CA VAL A 191 -5.42 -17.61 -5.34
C VAL A 191 -6.53 -16.58 -5.60
N TYR A 192 -6.63 -15.55 -4.76
CA TYR A 192 -7.55 -14.43 -5.03
C TYR A 192 -7.20 -13.74 -6.35
N GLU A 193 -5.92 -13.49 -6.60
CA GLU A 193 -5.44 -12.89 -7.84
C GLU A 193 -5.79 -13.74 -9.06
N VAL A 194 -5.51 -15.05 -9.03
CA VAL A 194 -5.83 -15.92 -10.19
C VAL A 194 -7.32 -15.95 -10.46
N ASN A 195 -8.14 -16.09 -9.42
CA ASN A 195 -9.60 -16.05 -9.56
C ASN A 195 -10.08 -14.71 -10.12
N SER A 196 -9.52 -13.60 -9.66
CA SER A 196 -9.82 -12.28 -10.22
C SER A 196 -9.40 -12.19 -11.70
N ALA A 197 -8.24 -12.73 -12.06
CA ALA A 197 -7.72 -12.68 -13.43
C ALA A 197 -8.56 -13.49 -14.43
N ILE A 198 -9.27 -14.54 -13.97
CA ILE A 198 -10.22 -15.30 -14.80
C ILE A 198 -11.63 -14.69 -14.82
N GLY A 199 -11.84 -13.55 -14.16
CA GLY A 199 -13.10 -12.81 -14.17
C GLY A 199 -14.01 -13.03 -12.95
N PHE A 200 -13.55 -13.65 -11.87
CA PHE A 200 -14.38 -13.81 -10.66
C PHE A 200 -14.48 -12.50 -9.86
N GLU A 201 -15.55 -11.74 -10.13
CA GLU A 201 -15.76 -10.36 -9.65
C GLU A 201 -15.73 -10.23 -8.11
N CYS A 202 -16.17 -11.25 -7.37
CA CYS A 202 -16.11 -11.25 -5.90
C CYS A 202 -14.68 -11.13 -5.37
N ASN A 203 -13.74 -11.85 -5.98
CA ASN A 203 -12.33 -11.75 -5.58
C ASN A 203 -11.70 -10.45 -6.07
N SER A 204 -12.19 -9.89 -7.19
CA SER A 204 -11.73 -8.58 -7.67
C SER A 204 -12.02 -7.48 -6.65
N ILE A 205 -13.28 -7.34 -6.19
CA ILE A 205 -13.63 -6.31 -5.19
C ILE A 205 -12.94 -6.57 -3.84
N TRP A 206 -12.76 -7.83 -3.45
CA TRP A 206 -12.05 -8.19 -2.24
C TRP A 206 -10.59 -7.75 -2.31
N LEU A 207 -9.89 -8.03 -3.40
CA LEU A 207 -8.51 -7.56 -3.61
C LEU A 207 -8.41 -6.03 -3.57
N ALA A 208 -9.32 -5.32 -4.25
CA ALA A 208 -9.37 -3.86 -4.25
C ALA A 208 -9.45 -3.29 -2.82
N SER A 209 -10.25 -3.94 -1.96
CA SER A 209 -10.45 -3.54 -0.56
C SER A 209 -9.16 -3.53 0.29
N PHE A 210 -8.10 -4.23 -0.12
CA PHE A 210 -6.87 -4.39 0.66
C PHE A 210 -5.61 -3.78 0.04
N ILE A 211 -5.69 -3.27 -1.20
CA ILE A 211 -4.53 -2.73 -1.93
C ILE A 211 -4.59 -1.22 -2.19
N GLY A 212 -5.72 -0.55 -1.96
CA GLY A 212 -5.82 0.91 -2.09
C GLY A 212 -5.12 1.65 -0.94
N SER A 213 -4.35 2.68 -1.25
CA SER A 213 -3.54 3.48 -0.31
C SER A 213 -4.33 4.01 0.89
N GLU A 214 -5.57 4.44 0.68
CA GLU A 214 -6.45 4.96 1.74
C GLU A 214 -6.88 3.91 2.75
N MET A 215 -7.05 2.65 2.33
CA MET A 215 -7.46 1.53 3.19
C MET A 215 -6.27 0.70 3.68
N TRP A 216 -5.07 1.01 3.22
CA TRP A 216 -3.88 0.19 3.46
C TRP A 216 -3.12 0.60 4.72
N GLY A 217 -2.81 -0.40 5.57
CA GLY A 217 -2.14 -0.23 6.86
C GLY A 217 -3.09 0.11 8.01
N CYS A 218 -2.55 0.66 9.11
CA CYS A 218 -3.33 1.20 10.23
C CYS A 218 -3.50 2.72 10.09
N THR A 219 -4.00 3.39 11.11
CA THR A 219 -4.13 4.86 11.14
C THR A 219 -2.79 5.58 10.93
N SER A 220 -1.67 4.97 11.31
CA SER A 220 -0.31 5.48 11.08
C SER A 220 0.26 5.12 9.70
N GLY A 221 -0.46 4.34 8.89
CA GLY A 221 0.03 3.77 7.64
C GLY A 221 0.55 2.34 7.80
N TRP A 222 1.40 1.91 6.88
CA TRP A 222 1.97 0.55 6.87
C TRP A 222 3.26 0.46 7.67
N ALA A 223 3.98 1.56 7.80
CA ALA A 223 5.13 1.72 8.67
C ALA A 223 4.81 2.77 9.72
N HIS A 224 5.14 2.51 10.97
CA HIS A 224 4.94 3.42 12.09
C HIS A 224 6.14 4.38 12.25
N PRO A 225 5.97 5.53 12.93
CA PRO A 225 7.05 6.51 13.13
C PRO A 225 8.26 6.01 13.93
N ASP A 226 8.19 4.84 14.56
CA ASP A 226 9.30 4.17 15.25
C ASP A 226 10.03 3.14 14.35
N GLY A 227 9.49 2.87 13.16
CA GLY A 227 10.01 1.89 12.21
C GLY A 227 9.35 0.52 12.34
N GLU A 228 8.41 0.32 13.28
CA GLU A 228 7.63 -0.91 13.34
C GLU A 228 6.66 -1.00 12.16
N MET A 229 6.44 -2.22 11.68
CA MET A 229 5.51 -2.47 10.59
C MET A 229 4.11 -2.71 11.15
N CYS A 230 3.12 -2.23 10.40
CA CYS A 230 1.75 -2.57 10.65
C CYS A 230 1.56 -4.09 10.53
N HIS A 231 1.02 -4.70 11.59
CA HIS A 231 0.59 -6.09 11.58
C HIS A 231 -0.88 -6.25 11.12
N GLY A 232 -1.42 -5.21 10.50
CA GLY A 232 -2.75 -5.22 9.90
C GLY A 232 -2.86 -6.29 8.82
N ARG A 233 -4.08 -6.81 8.61
CA ARG A 233 -4.36 -7.77 7.54
C ARG A 233 -4.36 -7.05 6.19
N HIS A 234 -3.19 -6.88 5.60
CA HIS A 234 -2.99 -6.44 4.21
C HIS A 234 -2.01 -7.40 3.52
N PHE A 235 -1.85 -7.30 2.20
CA PHE A 235 -0.92 -8.17 1.47
C PHE A 235 0.54 -7.74 1.55
N GLY A 236 0.82 -6.60 2.17
CA GLY A 236 2.19 -6.04 2.24
C GLY A 236 2.55 -5.17 1.04
N PHE A 237 1.65 -5.02 0.07
CA PHE A 237 1.77 -4.05 -1.02
C PHE A 237 0.48 -3.25 -1.17
N LYS A 238 0.59 -2.11 -1.86
CA LYS A 238 -0.51 -1.23 -2.28
C LYS A 238 -0.38 -0.98 -3.78
N SER A 239 -1.49 -0.77 -4.47
CA SER A 239 -1.57 -0.44 -5.89
C SER A 239 -2.89 0.27 -6.16
N ASP A 240 -2.83 1.60 -6.30
CA ASP A 240 -4.03 2.44 -6.46
C ASP A 240 -4.70 2.23 -7.82
N GLN A 241 -3.90 2.07 -8.88
CA GLN A 241 -4.45 1.78 -10.21
C GLN A 241 -5.14 0.41 -10.24
N ASP A 242 -4.52 -0.63 -9.68
CA ASP A 242 -5.17 -1.96 -9.61
C ASP A 242 -6.44 -1.90 -8.75
N CYS A 243 -6.47 -1.09 -7.68
CA CYS A 243 -7.67 -0.89 -6.86
C CYS A 243 -8.84 -0.36 -7.69
N VAL A 244 -8.60 0.68 -8.50
CA VAL A 244 -9.61 1.27 -9.39
C VAL A 244 -10.06 0.25 -10.45
N ASP A 245 -9.11 -0.40 -11.13
CA ASP A 245 -9.40 -1.34 -12.21
C ASP A 245 -10.24 -2.53 -11.73
N LEU A 246 -9.90 -3.09 -10.56
CA LEU A 246 -10.63 -4.20 -9.93
C LEU A 246 -12.03 -3.78 -9.45
N THR A 247 -12.17 -2.54 -8.98
CA THR A 247 -13.47 -2.00 -8.56
C THR A 247 -14.38 -1.82 -9.77
N LEU A 248 -13.87 -1.23 -10.86
CA LEU A 248 -14.62 -1.08 -12.11
C LEU A 248 -15.02 -2.44 -12.70
N SER A 249 -14.13 -3.43 -12.66
CA SER A 249 -14.43 -4.77 -13.17
C SER A 249 -15.44 -5.55 -12.33
N SER A 250 -15.81 -5.07 -11.14
CA SER A 250 -16.71 -5.76 -10.20
C SER A 250 -18.03 -5.02 -9.92
N LEU A 251 -18.31 -3.91 -10.62
CA LEU A 251 -19.50 -3.09 -10.36
C LEU A 251 -20.83 -3.85 -10.47
N LYS A 252 -20.93 -4.82 -11.39
CA LYS A 252 -22.14 -5.64 -11.54
C LYS A 252 -22.38 -6.52 -10.33
N TYR A 253 -21.34 -7.22 -9.87
CA TYR A 253 -21.38 -7.98 -8.64
C TYR A 253 -21.70 -7.11 -7.41
N VAL A 254 -21.04 -5.95 -7.28
CA VAL A 254 -21.30 -5.03 -6.17
C VAL A 254 -22.74 -4.53 -6.18
N ASP A 255 -23.28 -4.12 -7.34
CA ASP A 255 -24.69 -3.72 -7.49
C ASP A 255 -25.65 -4.81 -7.01
N ALA A 256 -25.40 -6.07 -7.39
CA ALA A 256 -26.21 -7.21 -6.95
C ALA A 256 -26.16 -7.41 -5.43
N ILE A 257 -24.98 -7.33 -4.82
CA ILE A 257 -24.82 -7.50 -3.36
C ILE A 257 -25.49 -6.36 -2.59
N LEU A 258 -25.34 -5.12 -3.04
CA LEU A 258 -25.97 -3.95 -2.42
C LEU A 258 -27.49 -4.02 -2.55
N ALA A 259 -28.02 -4.41 -3.72
CA ALA A 259 -29.47 -4.59 -3.93
C ALA A 259 -30.08 -5.63 -2.98
N GLU A 260 -29.35 -6.72 -2.71
CA GLU A 260 -29.80 -7.79 -1.83
C GLU A 260 -29.67 -7.45 -0.34
N ASN A 261 -28.94 -6.38 0.02
CA ASN A 261 -28.70 -5.93 1.39
C ASN A 261 -28.12 -7.01 2.32
N ARG A 262 -27.24 -7.86 1.81
CA ARG A 262 -26.63 -8.94 2.61
C ARG A 262 -25.48 -8.42 3.45
N ASP A 263 -25.53 -8.69 4.75
CA ASP A 263 -24.47 -8.43 5.74
C ASP A 263 -23.92 -6.98 5.76
N GLN A 264 -24.26 -6.22 6.80
CA GLN A 264 -23.87 -4.82 6.94
C GLN A 264 -22.35 -4.59 6.89
N LYS A 265 -21.53 -5.58 7.31
CA LYS A 265 -20.06 -5.46 7.26
C LYS A 265 -19.56 -5.50 5.82
N THR A 266 -20.05 -6.44 5.02
CA THR A 266 -19.71 -6.56 3.60
C THR A 266 -20.17 -5.33 2.82
N VAL A 267 -21.39 -4.85 3.06
CA VAL A 267 -21.92 -3.62 2.46
C VAL A 267 -21.02 -2.42 2.77
N SER A 268 -20.64 -2.23 4.04
CA SER A 268 -19.75 -1.13 4.43
C SER A 268 -18.43 -1.20 3.69
N LEU A 269 -17.79 -2.38 3.65
CA LEU A 269 -16.50 -2.59 3.00
C LEU A 269 -16.54 -2.26 1.50
N TYR A 270 -17.58 -2.69 0.79
CA TYR A 270 -17.73 -2.40 -0.64
C TYR A 270 -17.99 -0.92 -0.90
N ILE A 271 -18.83 -0.26 -0.11
CA ILE A 271 -19.01 1.20 -0.20
C ILE A 271 -17.68 1.92 0.06
N ASP A 272 -16.93 1.53 1.09
CA ASP A 272 -15.63 2.15 1.40
C ASP A 272 -14.61 1.96 0.25
N THR A 273 -14.68 0.83 -0.45
CA THR A 273 -13.84 0.53 -1.62
C THR A 273 -14.23 1.36 -2.84
N LEU A 274 -15.53 1.56 -3.09
CA LEU A 274 -16.02 2.47 -4.13
C LEU A 274 -15.57 3.91 -3.86
N LEU A 275 -15.71 4.38 -2.62
CA LEU A 275 -15.26 5.71 -2.22
C LEU A 275 -13.74 5.87 -2.34
N SER A 276 -12.96 4.84 -1.98
CA SER A 276 -11.51 4.83 -2.20
C SER A 276 -11.14 4.97 -3.66
N SER A 277 -11.80 4.22 -4.53
CA SER A 277 -11.56 4.30 -5.97
C SER A 277 -11.89 5.69 -6.51
N MET A 278 -13.01 6.29 -6.09
CA MET A 278 -13.35 7.66 -6.46
C MET A 278 -12.31 8.68 -5.98
N ALA A 279 -11.82 8.56 -4.75
CA ALA A 279 -10.80 9.47 -4.20
C ALA A 279 -9.47 9.36 -4.97
N ILE A 280 -9.03 8.14 -5.31
CA ILE A 280 -7.87 7.88 -6.17
C ILE A 280 -8.08 8.53 -7.55
N MET A 281 -9.23 8.33 -8.20
CA MET A 281 -9.51 8.90 -9.51
C MET A 281 -9.53 10.43 -9.50
N VAL A 282 -10.09 11.05 -8.46
CA VAL A 282 -10.08 12.52 -8.30
C VAL A 282 -8.66 13.03 -8.07
N ARG A 283 -7.86 12.34 -7.24
CA ARG A 283 -6.46 12.67 -7.03
C ARG A 283 -5.68 12.65 -8.34
N ASP A 284 -5.82 11.60 -9.13
CA ASP A 284 -5.11 11.44 -10.39
C ASP A 284 -5.55 12.48 -11.44
N TYR A 285 -6.84 12.81 -11.45
CA TYR A 285 -7.37 13.92 -12.25
C TYR A 285 -6.74 15.26 -11.86
N LEU A 286 -6.69 15.57 -10.56
CA LEU A 286 -6.15 16.84 -10.07
C LEU A 286 -4.64 16.95 -10.32
N ARG A 287 -3.87 15.86 -10.15
CA ARG A 287 -2.41 15.85 -10.30
C ARG A 287 -1.95 15.81 -11.75
N TYR A 288 -2.66 15.06 -12.60
CA TYR A 288 -2.17 14.69 -13.94
C TYR A 288 -3.14 15.05 -15.07
N GLY A 289 -4.32 15.59 -14.77
CA GLY A 289 -5.36 15.86 -15.77
C GLY A 289 -5.92 14.58 -16.41
N ARG A 290 -5.74 13.42 -15.78
CA ARG A 290 -6.23 12.13 -16.27
C ARG A 290 -7.68 11.96 -15.85
N GLU A 291 -8.62 12.17 -16.77
CA GLU A 291 -10.02 11.85 -16.51
C GLU A 291 -10.15 10.34 -16.30
N GLY A 292 -10.55 9.94 -15.09
CA GLY A 292 -10.78 8.54 -14.75
C GLY A 292 -12.02 8.02 -15.48
N ASN A 293 -11.81 7.14 -16.48
CA ASN A 293 -12.90 6.38 -17.08
C ASN A 293 -13.66 5.63 -15.98
N GLY A 294 -14.99 5.75 -15.95
CA GLY A 294 -15.83 5.06 -14.97
C GLY A 294 -16.10 5.80 -13.67
N PHE A 295 -15.58 7.02 -13.44
CA PHE A 295 -15.91 7.79 -12.22
C PHE A 295 -17.43 7.94 -12.05
N GLY A 296 -18.13 8.33 -13.13
CA GLY A 296 -19.58 8.47 -13.12
C GLY A 296 -20.33 7.15 -12.91
N GLU A 297 -19.74 6.01 -13.26
CA GLU A 297 -20.34 4.68 -13.01
C GLU A 297 -20.29 4.34 -11.53
N ILE A 298 -19.13 4.57 -10.89
CA ILE A 298 -18.96 4.37 -9.44
C ILE A 298 -19.85 5.35 -8.67
N ASP A 299 -19.81 6.64 -9.02
CA ASP A 299 -20.59 7.68 -8.34
C ASP A 299 -22.10 7.42 -8.43
N SER A 300 -22.60 7.05 -9.62
CA SER A 300 -24.01 6.69 -9.80
C SER A 300 -24.42 5.50 -8.94
N LEU A 301 -23.52 4.51 -8.76
CA LEU A 301 -23.78 3.35 -7.91
C LEU A 301 -23.80 3.73 -6.43
N VAL A 302 -22.87 4.56 -5.98
CA VAL A 302 -22.84 5.10 -4.60
C VAL A 302 -24.10 5.91 -4.32
N GLU A 303 -24.51 6.80 -5.24
CA GLU A 303 -25.73 7.60 -5.09
C GLU A 303 -26.99 6.74 -5.02
N LYS A 304 -27.08 5.70 -5.86
CA LYS A 304 -28.19 4.74 -5.89
C LYS A 304 -28.40 4.06 -4.53
N TYR A 305 -27.33 3.80 -3.78
CA TYR A 305 -27.34 3.12 -2.48
C TYR A 305 -26.95 4.03 -1.31
N SER A 306 -27.15 5.35 -1.46
CA SER A 306 -26.80 6.34 -0.44
C SER A 306 -27.56 6.16 0.88
N ASP A 307 -28.71 5.48 0.87
CA ASP A 307 -29.48 5.09 2.05
C ASP A 307 -28.82 3.99 2.89
N LEU A 308 -27.90 3.22 2.32
CA LEU A 308 -27.10 2.21 3.01
C LEU A 308 -25.83 2.81 3.65
N MET A 309 -25.45 4.03 3.27
CA MET A 309 -24.23 4.67 3.75
C MET A 309 -24.38 5.16 5.20
N ASN A 310 -23.34 4.92 6.00
CA ASN A 310 -23.26 5.53 7.32
C ASN A 310 -22.85 7.02 7.23
N PRO A 311 -22.98 7.81 8.32
CA PRO A 311 -22.61 9.23 8.30
C PRO A 311 -21.15 9.52 7.91
N ALA A 312 -20.20 8.63 8.25
CA ALA A 312 -18.79 8.78 7.88
C ALA A 312 -18.60 8.64 6.36
N GLN A 313 -19.25 7.65 5.77
CA GLN A 313 -19.24 7.41 4.32
C GLN A 313 -19.87 8.57 3.55
N LEU A 314 -21.00 9.12 4.04
CA LEU A 314 -21.64 10.28 3.43
C LEU A 314 -20.74 11.52 3.47
N LEU A 315 -20.07 11.76 4.60
CA LEU A 315 -19.09 12.85 4.73
C LEU A 315 -17.92 12.67 3.75
N ARG A 316 -17.42 11.44 3.60
CA ARG A 316 -16.34 11.11 2.68
C ARG A 316 -16.74 11.30 1.22
N HIS A 317 -17.92 10.83 0.81
CA HIS A 317 -18.47 11.07 -0.53
C HIS A 317 -18.61 12.57 -0.82
N SER A 318 -19.16 13.34 0.11
CA SER A 318 -19.22 14.80 -0.01
C SER A 318 -17.84 15.43 -0.16
N THR A 319 -16.84 14.94 0.58
CA THR A 319 -15.46 15.45 0.52
C THR A 319 -14.81 15.21 -0.85
N ILE A 320 -15.02 14.05 -1.45
CA ILE A 320 -14.55 13.71 -2.80
C ILE A 320 -15.12 14.70 -3.83
N HIS A 321 -16.41 15.00 -3.75
CA HIS A 321 -17.06 16.00 -4.61
C HIS A 321 -16.55 17.43 -4.38
N LEU A 322 -16.22 17.81 -3.14
CA LEU A 322 -15.57 19.10 -2.86
C LEU A 322 -14.19 19.20 -3.51
N HIS A 323 -13.40 18.13 -3.50
CA HIS A 323 -12.10 18.08 -4.17
C HIS A 323 -12.24 18.24 -5.68
N LEU A 324 -13.15 17.47 -6.29
CA LEU A 324 -13.40 17.55 -7.73
C LEU A 324 -13.85 18.95 -8.16
N ALA A 325 -14.68 19.60 -7.36
CA ALA A 325 -15.13 20.98 -7.59
C ALA A 325 -14.09 22.05 -7.21
N GLN A 326 -12.95 21.67 -6.62
CA GLN A 326 -11.91 22.57 -6.09
C GLN A 326 -12.50 23.69 -5.21
N ILE A 327 -13.49 23.35 -4.37
CA ILE A 327 -14.17 24.34 -3.53
C ILE A 327 -13.21 24.88 -2.48
N LYS A 328 -13.10 26.21 -2.42
CA LYS A 328 -12.36 26.92 -1.38
C LYS A 328 -13.27 27.23 -0.19
N GLY A 329 -12.75 27.04 1.01
CA GLY A 329 -13.46 27.31 2.26
C GLY A 329 -14.38 26.19 2.75
N VAL A 330 -15.25 26.51 3.70
CA VAL A 330 -16.12 25.54 4.37
C VAL A 330 -17.52 25.51 3.74
N ALA A 331 -17.90 24.37 3.15
CA ALA A 331 -19.25 24.15 2.64
C ALA A 331 -20.23 23.82 3.78
N THR A 332 -21.38 24.49 3.82
CA THR A 332 -22.37 24.34 4.91
C THR A 332 -22.90 22.91 5.06
N GLU A 333 -23.19 22.22 3.94
CA GLU A 333 -23.69 20.84 3.99
C GLU A 333 -22.61 19.86 4.48
N HIS A 334 -21.35 20.09 4.10
CA HIS A 334 -20.21 19.29 4.59
C HIS A 334 -20.05 19.42 6.11
N PHE A 335 -20.17 20.65 6.63
CA PHE A 335 -20.11 20.89 8.07
C PHE A 335 -21.27 20.22 8.85
N LYS A 336 -22.47 20.12 8.26
CA LYS A 336 -23.60 19.38 8.86
C LYS A 336 -23.31 17.88 8.91
N LEU A 337 -22.68 17.32 7.89
CA LEU A 337 -22.28 15.91 7.84
C LEU A 337 -21.19 15.61 8.88
N LEU A 338 -20.27 16.56 9.11
CA LEU A 338 -19.22 16.45 10.12
C LEU A 338 -19.78 16.23 11.54
N LEU A 339 -20.86 16.93 11.91
CA LEU A 339 -21.52 16.71 13.21
C LEU A 339 -22.06 15.27 13.34
N LYS A 340 -22.77 14.80 12.31
CA LYS A 340 -23.31 13.43 12.27
C LYS A 340 -22.21 12.37 12.31
N PHE A 341 -21.06 12.65 11.71
CA PHE A 341 -19.88 11.79 11.79
C PHE A 341 -19.40 11.63 13.24
N PHE A 342 -19.23 12.73 13.98
CA PHE A 342 -18.80 12.64 15.38
C PHE A 342 -19.82 11.95 16.29
N GLU A 343 -21.12 12.21 16.07
CA GLU A 343 -22.21 11.48 16.76
C GLU A 343 -22.16 9.98 16.43
N HIS A 344 -21.89 9.62 15.18
CA HIS A 344 -21.73 8.22 14.78
C HIS A 344 -20.53 7.56 15.44
N GLN A 345 -19.40 8.26 15.53
CA GLN A 345 -18.13 7.72 16.03
C GLN A 345 -18.06 7.68 17.57
N GLU A 346 -18.95 8.36 18.26
CA GLU A 346 -19.02 8.36 19.72
C GLU A 346 -19.15 6.92 20.27
N GLY A 347 -18.21 6.53 21.13
CA GLY A 347 -18.19 5.19 21.74
C GLY A 347 -17.74 4.05 20.81
N ARG A 348 -17.34 4.32 19.55
CA ARG A 348 -16.89 3.31 18.59
C ARG A 348 -15.38 3.06 18.56
N GLY A 349 -14.61 3.78 19.37
CA GLY A 349 -13.15 3.69 19.42
C GLY A 349 -12.47 4.57 18.37
N GLU A 350 -11.22 4.22 18.02
CA GLU A 350 -10.46 4.92 16.99
C GLU A 350 -11.10 4.71 15.61
N PRO A 351 -11.28 5.77 14.80
CA PRO A 351 -11.78 5.63 13.44
C PRO A 351 -10.79 4.86 12.55
N SER A 352 -11.26 4.29 11.44
CA SER A 352 -10.36 3.80 10.39
C SER A 352 -9.62 4.97 9.73
N LYS A 353 -8.48 4.65 9.10
CA LYS A 353 -7.46 5.60 8.62
C LYS A 353 -8.03 6.70 7.72
N GLU A 354 -8.92 6.34 6.80
CA GLU A 354 -9.58 7.21 5.84
C GLU A 354 -10.46 8.29 6.50
N TYR A 355 -10.88 8.09 7.75
CA TYR A 355 -11.72 9.04 8.49
C TYR A 355 -10.94 9.90 9.49
N VAL A 356 -9.67 9.60 9.77
CA VAL A 356 -8.84 10.33 10.75
C VAL A 356 -8.74 11.81 10.39
N GLN A 357 -8.62 12.14 9.10
CA GLN A 357 -8.48 13.52 8.63
C GLN A 357 -9.64 14.44 9.02
N PHE A 358 -10.83 13.89 9.29
CA PHE A 358 -12.00 14.69 9.69
C PHE A 358 -11.89 15.24 11.12
N TYR A 359 -11.08 14.61 11.97
CA TYR A 359 -10.76 15.14 13.30
C TYR A 359 -9.89 16.39 13.20
N ASP A 360 -8.84 16.33 12.38
CA ASP A 360 -7.96 17.48 12.12
C ASP A 360 -8.71 18.61 11.41
N TYR A 361 -9.57 18.26 10.45
CA TYR A 361 -10.46 19.21 9.78
C TYR A 361 -11.32 19.99 10.78
N ASN A 362 -11.95 19.30 11.73
CA ASN A 362 -12.78 19.95 12.75
C ASN A 362 -11.97 20.88 13.66
N ASN A 363 -10.79 20.42 14.10
CA ASN A 363 -9.89 21.20 14.96
C ASN A 363 -9.41 22.47 14.24
N PHE A 364 -9.04 22.34 12.96
CA PHE A 364 -8.51 23.44 12.15
C PHE A 364 -9.60 24.40 11.69
N ALA A 365 -10.81 23.91 11.43
CA ALA A 365 -11.96 24.77 11.21
C ALA A 365 -12.17 25.69 12.42
N ARG A 366 -12.21 25.13 13.63
CA ARG A 366 -12.36 25.92 14.86
C ARG A 366 -11.21 26.90 15.06
N LEU A 367 -9.96 26.49 14.81
CA LEU A 367 -8.79 27.35 14.90
C LEU A 367 -8.91 28.56 13.97
N ASP A 368 -9.35 28.34 12.73
CA ASP A 368 -9.53 29.42 11.76
C ASP A 368 -10.68 30.36 12.19
N PHE A 369 -11.82 29.81 12.62
CA PHE A 369 -12.94 30.61 13.12
C PHE A 369 -12.57 31.51 14.31
N ASP A 370 -11.87 30.93 15.29
CA ASP A 370 -11.61 31.61 16.57
C ASP A 370 -10.41 32.58 16.46
N TYR A 371 -9.39 32.24 15.67
CA TYR A 371 -8.09 32.93 15.70
C TYR A 371 -7.66 33.57 14.36
N LEU A 372 -7.51 32.78 13.29
CA LEU A 372 -6.94 33.30 12.03
C LEU A 372 -7.92 34.19 11.26
N LYS A 373 -9.18 33.75 11.16
CA LYS A 373 -10.26 34.41 10.41
C LYS A 373 -9.86 34.68 8.97
N THR A 374 -9.25 33.68 8.32
CA THR A 374 -8.86 33.80 6.93
C THR A 374 -10.09 33.98 6.02
N PRO A 375 -9.93 34.59 4.83
CA PRO A 375 -11.03 34.72 3.88
C PRO A 375 -11.63 33.35 3.55
N GLN A 376 -12.93 33.17 3.75
CA GLN A 376 -13.63 31.89 3.50
C GLN A 376 -13.19 30.70 4.38
N TYR A 377 -12.38 30.91 5.43
CA TYR A 377 -11.85 29.85 6.28
C TYR A 377 -10.98 28.86 5.48
N GLU A 378 -9.86 29.36 4.95
CA GLU A 378 -8.96 28.65 4.05
C GLU A 378 -8.26 27.46 4.70
N LEU A 379 -7.91 27.54 6.00
CA LEU A 379 -7.13 26.50 6.68
C LEU A 379 -7.79 25.12 6.61
N PRO A 380 -9.07 24.93 7.00
CA PRO A 380 -9.72 23.63 6.91
C PRO A 380 -9.80 23.10 5.47
N SER A 381 -10.10 23.95 4.48
CA SER A 381 -10.14 23.52 3.08
C SER A 381 -8.77 23.16 2.52
N SER A 382 -7.71 23.88 2.94
CA SER A 382 -6.34 23.59 2.55
C SER A 382 -5.87 22.27 3.15
N LEU A 383 -6.24 21.97 4.40
CA LEU A 383 -5.94 20.68 5.01
C LEU A 383 -6.59 19.53 4.23
N LEU A 384 -7.89 19.62 3.90
CA LEU A 384 -8.54 18.57 3.11
C LEU A 384 -7.83 18.35 1.77
N GLY A 385 -7.45 19.44 1.08
CA GLY A 385 -6.77 19.35 -0.21
C GLY A 385 -5.31 18.87 -0.13
N SER A 386 -4.70 18.80 1.05
CA SER A 386 -3.26 18.58 1.21
C SER A 386 -2.78 17.16 0.90
N SER A 387 -3.67 16.17 0.91
CA SER A 387 -3.38 14.83 0.38
C SER A 387 -3.49 14.75 -1.15
N MET A 388 -4.15 15.72 -1.78
CA MET A 388 -4.40 15.73 -3.22
C MET A 388 -3.31 16.51 -3.95
N LEU A 389 -2.97 17.70 -3.47
CA LEU A 389 -2.12 18.66 -4.19
C LEU A 389 -1.04 19.31 -3.29
N PRO A 390 0.20 19.48 -3.78
CA PRO A 390 1.31 20.11 -3.05
C PRO A 390 0.99 21.52 -2.52
N GLU A 391 0.30 22.35 -3.30
CA GLU A 391 -0.01 23.73 -2.94
C GLU A 391 -0.92 23.82 -1.70
N HIS A 392 -1.83 22.86 -1.53
CA HIS A 392 -2.70 22.80 -0.36
C HIS A 392 -1.92 22.40 0.89
N LEU A 393 -0.96 21.49 0.75
CA LEU A 393 -0.07 21.09 1.83
C LEU A 393 0.82 22.26 2.29
N LEU A 394 1.47 22.94 1.35
CA LEU A 394 2.28 24.12 1.62
C LEU A 394 1.45 25.23 2.28
N ARG A 395 0.26 25.51 1.73
CA ARG A 395 -0.64 26.53 2.27
C ARG A 395 -1.10 26.22 3.70
N THR A 396 -1.38 24.95 3.99
CA THR A 396 -1.74 24.52 5.36
C THR A 396 -0.58 24.78 6.32
N SER A 397 0.65 24.41 5.94
CA SER A 397 1.83 24.68 6.76
C SER A 397 2.06 26.17 7.00
N GLU A 398 1.93 27.00 5.97
CA GLU A 398 2.05 28.47 6.09
C GLU A 398 1.06 29.04 7.11
N LEU A 399 -0.22 28.66 7.01
CA LEU A 399 -1.28 29.13 7.91
C LEU A 399 -1.04 28.68 9.37
N LEU A 400 -0.55 27.45 9.58
CA LEU A 400 -0.16 26.99 10.91
C LEU A 400 1.05 27.76 11.47
N HIS A 401 2.03 28.12 10.63
CA HIS A 401 3.12 28.99 11.05
C HIS A 401 2.65 30.42 11.35
N GLU A 402 1.63 30.93 10.67
CA GLU A 402 0.97 32.19 11.03
C GLU A 402 0.27 32.10 12.39
N CYS A 403 -0.42 30.99 12.67
CA CYS A 403 -1.00 30.73 13.99
C CYS A 403 0.04 30.78 15.12
N LEU A 404 1.22 30.21 14.89
CA LEU A 404 2.30 30.18 15.89
C LEU A 404 2.87 31.57 16.22
N LYS A 405 2.57 32.59 15.40
CA LYS A 405 2.92 34.00 15.71
C LYS A 405 1.89 34.67 16.61
N LEU A 406 0.73 34.04 16.81
CA LEU A 406 -0.32 34.51 17.71
C LEU A 406 -0.06 34.00 19.14
N ASP A 407 -0.56 34.74 20.13
CA ASP A 407 -0.53 34.35 21.54
C ASP A 407 -1.60 33.28 21.82
N LEU A 408 -1.34 32.05 21.35
CA LEU A 408 -2.24 30.92 21.47
C LEU A 408 -1.98 30.14 22.77
N PRO A 409 -3.02 29.60 23.43
CA PRO A 409 -2.85 28.67 24.53
C PRO A 409 -2.00 27.45 24.12
N ASP A 410 -1.14 26.97 25.03
CA ASP A 410 -0.27 25.80 24.80
C ASP A 410 -1.04 24.57 24.31
N LYS A 411 -2.27 24.37 24.81
CA LYS A 411 -3.14 23.27 24.38
C LYS A 411 -3.42 23.33 22.88
N ILE A 412 -3.54 24.52 22.30
CA ILE A 412 -3.80 24.73 20.87
C ILE A 412 -2.50 24.55 20.08
N THR A 413 -1.40 25.18 20.48
CA THR A 413 -0.11 25.04 19.78
C THR A 413 0.39 23.59 19.77
N ASN A 414 0.12 22.82 20.84
CA ASN A 414 0.43 21.40 20.90
C ASN A 414 -0.34 20.56 19.87
N THR A 415 -1.53 20.98 19.42
CA THR A 415 -2.28 20.25 18.39
C THR A 415 -1.58 20.30 17.02
N PHE A 416 -0.76 21.32 16.77
CA PHE A 416 -0.06 21.45 15.48
C PHE A 416 1.04 20.41 15.33
N SER A 417 1.58 19.89 16.43
CA SER A 417 2.57 18.80 16.40
C SER A 417 2.05 17.60 15.61
N GLY A 418 0.75 17.27 15.74
CA GLY A 418 0.10 16.19 15.01
C GLY A 418 0.21 16.36 13.49
N PHE A 419 0.07 17.58 12.99
CA PHE A 419 0.22 17.88 11.57
C PHE A 419 1.68 17.68 11.09
N PHE A 420 2.65 18.30 11.75
CA PHE A 420 4.06 18.25 11.33
C PHE A 420 4.72 16.88 11.51
N THR A 421 4.17 16.04 12.39
CA THR A 421 4.70 14.69 12.68
C THR A 421 3.82 13.61 12.05
N HIS A 422 2.69 13.28 12.67
CA HIS A 422 1.84 12.14 12.32
C HIS A 422 1.16 12.30 10.95
N TYR A 423 0.65 13.49 10.62
CA TYR A 423 -0.03 13.69 9.34
C TYR A 423 0.96 13.65 8.17
N MET A 424 2.13 14.29 8.31
CA MET A 424 3.19 14.18 7.30
C MET A 424 3.62 12.72 7.10
N TRP A 425 3.77 11.98 8.19
CA TRP A 425 4.09 10.56 8.15
C TRP A 425 3.03 9.74 7.39
N LYS A 426 1.74 9.97 7.68
CA LYS A 426 0.62 9.38 6.95
C LYS A 426 0.70 9.69 5.46
N LEU A 427 0.93 10.95 5.08
CA LEU A 427 1.05 11.32 3.67
C LEU A 427 2.24 10.63 2.99
N ILE A 428 3.39 10.49 3.66
CA ILE A 428 4.52 9.73 3.10
C ILE A 428 4.13 8.26 2.86
N ASN A 429 3.41 7.65 3.79
CA ASN A 429 2.90 6.27 3.63
C ASN A 429 1.91 6.16 2.46
N ASP A 430 1.00 7.12 2.32
CA ASP A 430 -0.06 7.12 1.31
C ASP A 430 0.49 7.42 -0.09
N ASP A 431 1.51 8.27 -0.18
CA ASP A 431 2.07 8.77 -1.44
C ASP A 431 3.37 8.04 -1.88
N SER A 432 3.83 7.04 -1.11
CA SER A 432 5.13 6.37 -1.30
C SER A 432 5.43 5.80 -2.70
N ASP A 433 4.41 5.53 -3.50
CA ASP A 433 4.56 4.87 -4.80
C ASP A 433 4.77 5.88 -5.94
N GLU A 434 4.28 7.11 -5.78
CA GLU A 434 4.39 8.18 -6.78
C GLU A 434 5.34 9.29 -6.34
N GLN A 435 5.50 9.46 -5.02
CA GLN A 435 6.33 10.49 -4.39
C GLN A 435 5.97 11.92 -4.81
N HIS A 436 4.76 12.13 -5.36
CA HIS A 436 4.29 13.40 -5.89
C HIS A 436 4.27 14.53 -4.83
N LEU A 437 3.97 14.20 -3.58
CA LEU A 437 3.92 15.13 -2.46
C LEU A 437 5.28 15.32 -1.76
N PHE A 438 6.29 14.49 -2.07
CA PHE A 438 7.49 14.39 -1.25
C PHE A 438 8.31 15.69 -1.20
N ASP A 439 8.39 16.43 -2.30
CA ASP A 439 9.06 17.75 -2.30
C ASP A 439 8.35 18.75 -1.37
N ALA A 440 7.02 18.78 -1.40
CA ALA A 440 6.25 19.64 -0.49
C ALA A 440 6.38 19.17 0.96
N ILE A 441 6.33 17.87 1.22
CA ILE A 441 6.54 17.30 2.57
C ILE A 441 7.95 17.63 3.08
N LEU A 442 8.97 17.60 2.21
CA LEU A 442 10.34 17.97 2.57
C LEU A 442 10.42 19.45 2.97
N ILE A 443 9.83 20.36 2.18
CA ILE A 443 9.77 21.79 2.51
C ILE A 443 9.06 22.01 3.86
N VAL A 444 7.89 21.41 4.06
CA VAL A 444 7.13 21.50 5.32
C VAL A 444 7.93 20.94 6.49
N SER A 445 8.62 19.81 6.31
CA SER A 445 9.43 19.17 7.35
C SER A 445 10.63 20.03 7.73
N ILE A 446 11.33 20.65 6.78
CA ILE A 446 12.45 21.56 7.04
C ILE A 446 11.97 22.80 7.81
N ASN A 447 10.86 23.41 7.37
CA ASN A 447 10.31 24.58 8.02
C ASN A 447 9.82 24.29 9.46
N GLY A 448 9.27 23.09 9.67
CA GLY A 448 8.82 22.62 10.98
C GLY A 448 9.92 22.13 11.91
N MET A 449 11.14 21.90 11.42
CA MET A 449 12.22 21.22 12.16
C MET A 449 12.68 21.97 13.42
N ASN A 450 12.57 23.31 13.42
CA ASN A 450 12.90 24.13 14.58
C ASN A 450 11.83 24.05 15.70
N LEU A 451 10.68 23.45 15.40
CA LEU A 451 9.52 23.37 16.29
C LEU A 451 9.24 21.93 16.72
N TYR A 452 9.43 20.96 15.83
CA TYR A 452 9.08 19.55 16.03
C TYR A 452 10.16 18.63 15.43
N ASP A 453 10.29 17.41 15.96
CA ASP A 453 11.18 16.39 15.40
C ASP A 453 10.62 15.83 14.08
N THR A 454 10.95 16.50 12.98
CA THR A 454 10.57 16.11 11.60
C THR A 454 11.66 15.32 10.88
N MET A 455 12.80 15.06 11.53
CA MET A 455 13.94 14.36 10.94
C MET A 455 13.57 12.95 10.48
N ARG A 456 12.65 12.29 11.20
CA ARG A 456 12.15 10.96 10.85
C ARG A 456 11.47 10.97 9.48
N ASN A 457 10.64 11.97 9.19
CA ASN A 457 9.97 12.12 7.89
C ASN A 457 10.99 12.19 6.75
N ILE A 458 12.02 13.03 6.90
CA ILE A 458 13.05 13.23 5.89
C ILE A 458 13.83 11.94 5.64
N ARG A 459 14.26 11.27 6.72
CA ARG A 459 14.97 9.99 6.61
C ARG A 459 14.10 8.93 5.94
N PHE A 460 12.84 8.81 6.33
CA PHE A 460 11.93 7.83 5.74
C PHE A 460 11.69 8.08 4.25
N MET A 461 11.49 9.33 3.83
CA MET A 461 11.42 9.69 2.41
C MET A 461 12.73 9.37 1.66
N ALA A 462 13.89 9.61 2.28
CA ALA A 462 15.18 9.26 1.67
C ALA A 462 15.34 7.74 1.47
N GLU A 463 14.85 6.92 2.41
CA GLU A 463 14.86 5.46 2.30
C GLU A 463 13.90 4.97 1.22
N LEU A 464 12.75 5.63 1.05
CA LEU A 464 11.85 5.44 -0.09
C LEU A 464 12.45 5.91 -1.42
N GLY A 465 13.63 6.54 -1.39
CA GLY A 465 14.40 6.95 -2.56
C GLY A 465 14.06 8.34 -3.08
N HIS A 466 13.52 9.20 -2.23
CA HIS A 466 13.34 10.60 -2.56
C HIS A 466 14.70 11.30 -2.74
N LEU A 467 15.05 11.66 -3.96
CA LEU A 467 16.35 12.25 -4.28
C LEU A 467 16.60 13.55 -3.49
N GLY A 468 15.57 14.41 -3.35
CA GLY A 468 15.67 15.66 -2.59
C GLY A 468 16.00 15.42 -1.12
N SER A 469 15.39 14.41 -0.50
CA SER A 469 15.66 14.06 0.91
C SER A 469 17.06 13.48 1.08
N ILE A 470 17.51 12.60 0.17
CA ILE A 470 18.87 12.03 0.20
C ILE A 470 19.92 13.15 0.08
N GLN A 471 19.74 14.05 -0.88
CA GLN A 471 20.63 15.20 -1.06
C GLN A 471 20.64 16.10 0.17
N TRP A 472 19.49 16.36 0.77
CA TRP A 472 19.40 17.16 1.99
C TRP A 472 20.16 16.52 3.16
N LEU A 473 20.04 15.20 3.37
CA LEU A 473 20.77 14.50 4.42
C LEU A 473 22.30 14.61 4.25
N ILE A 474 22.80 14.43 3.02
CA ILE A 474 24.23 14.54 2.69
C ILE A 474 24.70 15.98 2.88
N ASN A 475 24.00 16.96 2.31
CA ASN A 475 24.44 18.36 2.28
C ASN A 475 24.40 19.06 3.65
N ASN A 476 23.66 18.50 4.61
CA ASN A 476 23.52 19.05 5.96
C ASN A 476 24.20 18.16 7.03
N ASP A 477 25.11 17.27 6.62
CA ASP A 477 25.86 16.37 7.51
C ASP A 477 24.96 15.54 8.46
N GLN A 478 23.78 15.14 7.99
CA GLN A 478 22.79 14.40 8.78
C GLN A 478 23.04 12.88 8.72
N TYR A 479 24.26 12.46 9.03
CA TYR A 479 24.67 11.05 9.13
C TYR A 479 25.57 10.86 10.36
N LYS A 480 25.55 9.65 10.92
CA LYS A 480 26.30 9.30 12.13
C LYS A 480 27.66 8.69 11.82
N THR A 481 27.84 8.07 10.65
CA THR A 481 29.10 7.39 10.28
C THR A 481 29.50 7.56 8.82
N PRO A 482 30.79 7.32 8.49
CA PRO A 482 31.25 7.26 7.10
C PRO A 482 30.53 6.19 6.25
N ASN A 483 30.13 5.07 6.85
CA ASN A 483 29.39 4.03 6.15
C ASN A 483 27.98 4.50 5.79
N GLU A 484 27.32 5.24 6.68
CA GLU A 484 26.01 5.85 6.42
C GLU A 484 26.11 6.91 5.31
N LEU A 485 27.16 7.74 5.31
CA LEU A 485 27.40 8.68 4.21
C LEU A 485 27.55 7.92 2.88
N LYS A 486 28.40 6.89 2.83
CA LYS A 486 28.61 6.08 1.63
C LYS A 486 27.32 5.39 1.14
N TYR A 487 26.48 4.94 2.07
CA TYR A 487 25.15 4.39 1.75
C TYR A 487 24.29 5.42 1.00
N TRP A 488 24.17 6.63 1.54
CA TRP A 488 23.41 7.70 0.90
C TRP A 488 23.99 8.13 -0.44
N GLU A 489 25.31 8.26 -0.55
CA GLU A 489 26.00 8.58 -1.81
C GLU A 489 25.74 7.51 -2.88
N THR A 490 25.80 6.23 -2.52
CA THR A 490 25.53 5.13 -3.45
C THR A 490 24.10 5.20 -3.97
N ARG A 491 23.11 5.45 -3.09
CA ARG A 491 21.70 5.59 -3.51
C ARG A 491 21.47 6.82 -4.39
N ARG A 492 22.04 7.97 -4.00
CA ARG A 492 21.99 9.20 -4.81
C ARG A 492 22.52 8.94 -6.21
N ASP A 493 23.71 8.36 -6.32
CA ASP A 493 24.39 8.16 -7.59
C ASP A 493 23.63 7.18 -8.49
N TYR A 494 23.09 6.09 -7.92
CA TYR A 494 22.17 5.19 -8.63
C TYR A 494 20.97 5.95 -9.21
N LEU A 495 20.23 6.69 -8.37
CA LEU A 495 19.01 7.40 -8.79
C LEU A 495 19.30 8.45 -9.88
N VAL A 496 20.40 9.20 -9.74
CA VAL A 496 20.84 10.17 -10.76
C VAL A 496 21.22 9.46 -12.07
N SER A 497 21.90 8.32 -12.01
CA SER A 497 22.24 7.57 -13.22
C SER A 497 21.01 6.97 -13.91
N SER A 498 20.03 6.49 -13.15
CA SER A 498 18.80 5.91 -13.69
C SER A 498 17.94 6.95 -14.40
N SER A 499 17.85 8.18 -13.87
CA SER A 499 17.07 9.24 -14.49
C SER A 499 17.68 9.80 -15.78
N MET A 500 18.99 9.63 -16.00
CA MET A 500 19.66 10.00 -17.25
C MET A 500 19.60 8.91 -18.33
N GLY A 501 19.18 7.69 -18.00
CA GLY A 501 19.03 6.57 -18.94
C GLY A 501 17.69 6.55 -19.69
N ASP A 502 16.72 7.33 -19.22
CA ASP A 502 15.36 7.44 -19.77
C ASP A 502 15.17 8.70 -20.68
N GLU A 503 16.23 9.47 -20.93
CA GLU A 503 16.34 10.51 -21.98
C GLU A 503 17.07 9.99 -23.23
#